data_AF-Q1Q1E2-F1
#
_entry.id   AF-Q1Q1E2-F1
#
_cell.length_a   1.000
_cell.length_b   1.000
_cell.length_c   1.000
_cell.angle_alpha   90.00
_cell.angle_beta   90.00
_cell.angle_gamma   90.00
#
_symmetry.space_group_name_H-M   'P 1'
#
loop_
_entity.id
_entity.type
_entity.pdbx_description
1 polymer ?
#
loop_
_entity_poly.entity_id
_entity_poly.type
_entity_poly.pdbx_seq_one_letter_code
_entity_poly.pdbx_strand_id
1 'polypeptide(L)'
;MAEKFQNKYRIPSTRLQNWNYGWAGAHFITICTANREYFFDKINNGILQLSNVGVIANVLWYEIKNHTTNVELGTFIVMPNHVHGILVLNGNNNNTDTTVVETTHALSL
;
A
#
# COMPACT_ATOMS: atom_id res chain seq x y z
N MET A 1 13.11 -17.18 25.03
CA MET A 1 12.87 -18.38 24.20
C MET A 1 11.71 -18.04 23.28
N ALA A 2 11.83 -18.19 21.95
CA ALA A 2 10.69 -17.89 21.06
C ALA A 2 9.58 -18.93 21.29
N GLU A 3 8.36 -18.48 21.56
CA GLU A 3 7.21 -19.37 21.76
C GLU A 3 6.88 -20.11 20.46
N LYS A 4 6.66 -21.43 20.56
CA LYS A 4 6.25 -22.26 19.42
C LYS A 4 4.74 -22.18 19.27
N PHE A 5 4.23 -21.83 18.09
CA PHE A 5 2.81 -21.95 17.77
C PHE A 5 2.59 -23.27 17.05
N GLN A 6 1.70 -24.14 17.56
CA GLN A 6 1.46 -25.49 17.02
C GLN A 6 2.76 -26.30 16.79
N ASN A 7 3.68 -26.28 17.77
CA ASN A 7 4.99 -26.95 17.69
C ASN A 7 5.91 -26.49 16.54
N LYS A 8 5.60 -25.38 15.87
CA LYS A 8 6.41 -24.81 14.79
C LYS A 8 6.97 -23.44 15.20
N TYR A 9 8.22 -23.17 14.81
CA TYR A 9 8.77 -21.82 14.90
C TYR A 9 8.01 -20.92 13.94
N ARG A 10 7.43 -19.84 14.46
CA ARG A 10 6.70 -18.85 13.68
C ARG A 10 7.49 -17.55 13.66
N ILE A 11 7.64 -16.95 12.49
CA ILE A 11 8.14 -15.58 12.39
C ILE A 11 7.04 -14.67 12.96
N PRO A 12 7.31 -13.89 14.02
CA PRO A 12 6.32 -12.97 14.57
C PRO A 12 5.95 -11.93 13.50
N SER A 13 4.74 -11.39 13.58
CA SER A 13 4.32 -10.34 12.66
C SER A 13 5.20 -9.10 12.84
N THR A 14 5.58 -8.47 11.73
CA THR A 14 6.24 -7.15 11.73
C THR A 14 5.27 -6.01 12.08
N ARG A 15 3.96 -6.30 12.14
CA ARG A 15 2.94 -5.35 12.55
C ARG A 15 3.13 -4.93 14.01
N LEU A 16 2.91 -3.65 14.27
CA LEU A 16 2.91 -3.11 15.62
C LEU A 16 1.74 -3.71 16.41
N GLN A 17 2.05 -4.48 17.45
CA GLN A 17 1.08 -5.36 18.14
C GLN A 17 -0.14 -4.63 18.70
N ASN A 18 0.03 -3.38 19.13
CA ASN A 18 -1.03 -2.60 19.77
C ASN A 18 -1.57 -1.50 18.86
N TRP A 19 -1.46 -1.67 17.54
CA TRP A 19 -1.91 -0.69 16.55
C TRP A 19 -2.92 -1.30 15.59
N ASN A 20 -4.11 -0.71 15.52
CA ASN A 20 -5.09 -1.05 14.49
C ASN A 20 -4.82 -0.20 13.24
N TYR A 21 -4.37 -0.86 12.16
CA TYR A 21 -4.07 -0.22 10.87
C TYR A 21 -5.31 0.30 10.12
N GLY A 22 -6.53 0.02 10.61
CA GLY A 22 -7.75 0.65 10.13
C GLY A 22 -8.08 1.98 10.80
N TRP A 23 -7.33 2.38 11.84
CA TRP A 23 -7.51 3.69 12.45
C TRP A 23 -7.10 4.82 11.51
N ALA A 24 -7.63 6.01 11.80
CA ALA A 24 -7.24 7.21 11.10
C ALA A 24 -5.73 7.41 11.20
N GLY A 25 -5.07 7.69 10.08
CA GLY A 25 -3.62 7.78 10.02
C GLY A 25 -3.05 7.74 8.61
N ALA A 26 -1.83 8.26 8.48
CA ALA A 26 -1.08 8.26 7.24
C ALA A 26 -0.31 6.94 7.07
N HIS A 27 -0.42 6.35 5.88
CA HIS A 27 0.23 5.11 5.50
C HIS A 27 1.14 5.35 4.31
N PHE A 28 2.44 5.09 4.49
CA PHE A 28 3.39 5.04 3.39
C PHE A 28 3.33 3.69 2.70
N ILE A 29 3.03 3.70 1.40
CA ILE A 29 2.85 2.52 0.57
C ILE A 29 3.95 2.50 -0.48
N THR A 30 4.52 1.33 -0.69
CA THR A 30 5.43 1.04 -1.80
C THR A 30 4.92 -0.18 -2.53
N ILE A 31 4.69 -0.07 -3.84
CA ILE A 31 4.31 -1.21 -4.68
C ILE A 31 5.42 -1.40 -5.71
N CYS A 32 6.11 -2.53 -5.64
CA CYS A 32 7.18 -2.89 -6.55
C CYS A 32 6.66 -3.79 -7.67
N THR A 33 7.20 -3.64 -8.87
CA THR A 33 7.01 -4.61 -9.95
C THR A 33 7.69 -5.94 -9.61
N ALA A 34 7.20 -7.02 -10.22
CA ALA A 34 7.86 -8.32 -10.13
C ALA A 34 9.31 -8.20 -10.62
N ASN A 35 10.24 -8.83 -9.88
CA ASN A 35 11.69 -8.78 -10.14
C ASN A 35 12.28 -7.37 -10.28
N ARG A 36 11.55 -6.32 -9.84
CA ARG A 36 11.95 -4.91 -10.00
C ARG A 36 12.18 -4.52 -11.47
N GLU A 37 11.42 -5.11 -12.40
CA GLU A 37 11.43 -4.78 -13.83
C GLU A 37 10.84 -3.38 -14.11
N TYR A 38 11.38 -2.71 -15.13
CA TYR A 38 11.13 -1.27 -15.38
C TYR A 38 9.89 -1.08 -16.26
N PHE A 39 8.71 -1.35 -15.72
CA PHE A 39 7.45 -1.23 -16.45
C PHE A 39 6.90 0.19 -16.49
N PHE A 40 7.21 1.05 -15.52
CA PHE A 40 6.51 2.32 -15.35
C PHE A 40 7.19 3.49 -16.06
N ASP A 41 8.52 3.51 -16.11
CA ASP A 41 9.28 4.59 -16.75
C ASP A 41 10.49 4.06 -17.50
N LYS A 42 10.94 4.88 -18.44
CA LYS A 42 12.31 4.82 -18.97
C LYS A 42 12.99 6.15 -18.69
N ILE A 43 14.25 6.09 -18.26
CA ILE A 43 15.08 7.29 -18.15
C ILE A 43 15.76 7.49 -19.50
N ASN A 44 15.43 8.57 -20.20
CA ASN A 44 16.09 8.94 -21.45
C ASN A 44 16.77 10.31 -21.27
N ASN A 45 18.09 10.37 -21.47
CA ASN A 45 18.90 11.58 -21.25
C ASN A 45 18.70 12.24 -19.87
N GLY A 46 18.53 11.44 -18.82
CA GLY A 46 18.30 11.94 -17.45
C GLY A 46 16.89 12.45 -17.18
N ILE A 47 15.98 12.37 -18.15
CA ILE A 47 14.58 12.75 -18.02
C ILE A 47 13.75 11.47 -17.84
N LEU A 48 12.90 11.46 -16.81
CA LEU A 48 11.93 10.40 -16.59
C LEU A 48 10.80 10.50 -17.63
N GLN A 49 10.59 9.44 -18.40
CA GLN A 49 9.49 9.35 -19.36
C GLN A 49 8.58 8.18 -19.00
N LEU A 50 7.35 8.51 -18.60
CA LEU A 50 6.32 7.53 -18.27
C LEU A 50 5.98 6.67 -19.48
N SER A 51 6.02 5.36 -19.24
CA SER A 51 5.42 4.38 -20.14
C SER A 51 3.89 4.49 -20.07
N ASN A 52 3.19 3.85 -21.00
CA ASN A 52 1.74 3.74 -20.94
C ASN A 52 1.25 3.16 -19.61
N VAL A 53 1.99 2.20 -19.03
CA VAL A 53 1.66 1.60 -17.74
C VAL A 53 1.91 2.58 -16.60
N GLY A 54 3.00 3.36 -16.65
CA GLY A 54 3.28 4.42 -15.67
C GLY A 54 2.21 5.50 -15.68
N VAL A 55 1.74 5.92 -16.87
CA VAL A 55 0.61 6.85 -17.01
C VAL A 55 -0.65 6.29 -16.36
N ILE A 56 -0.98 5.01 -16.64
CA ILE A 56 -2.15 4.36 -16.04
C ILE A 56 -2.00 4.28 -14.51
N ALA A 57 -0.84 3.91 -13.99
CA ALA A 57 -0.58 3.87 -12.55
C ALA A 57 -0.80 5.25 -11.89
N ASN A 58 -0.33 6.32 -12.54
CA ASN A 58 -0.55 7.68 -12.06
C ASN A 58 -2.03 8.08 -12.08
N VAL A 59 -2.75 7.81 -13.18
CA VAL A 59 -4.19 8.09 -13.27
C VAL A 59 -4.96 7.33 -12.18
N LEU A 60 -4.74 6.01 -12.07
CA LEU A 60 -5.45 5.16 -11.12
C LEU A 60 -5.18 5.55 -9.66
N TRP A 61 -3.97 6.03 -9.34
CA TRP A 61 -3.68 6.54 -8.00
C TRP A 61 -4.60 7.70 -7.62
N TYR A 62 -4.79 8.67 -8.52
CA TYR A 62 -5.67 9.81 -8.26
C TYR A 62 -7.16 9.46 -8.36
N GLU A 63 -7.52 8.38 -9.04
CA GLU A 63 -8.89 7.84 -9.07
C GLU A 63 -9.31 7.20 -7.73
N ILE A 64 -8.37 6.86 -6.83
CA ILE A 64 -8.71 6.23 -5.54
C ILE A 64 -9.76 7.05 -4.78
N LYS A 65 -9.68 8.38 -4.79
CA LYS A 65 -10.65 9.27 -4.13
C LYS A 65 -12.09 9.13 -4.66
N ASN A 66 -12.26 8.63 -5.88
CA ASN A 66 -13.56 8.39 -6.50
C ASN A 66 -14.10 6.99 -6.18
N HIS A 67 -13.25 6.08 -5.70
CA HIS A 67 -13.62 4.71 -5.32
C HIS A 67 -13.88 4.54 -3.82
N THR A 68 -13.41 5.45 -2.98
CA THR A 68 -13.59 5.41 -1.52
C THR A 68 -13.70 6.81 -0.92
N THR A 69 -14.59 6.96 0.07
CA THR A 69 -14.92 8.28 0.66
C THR A 69 -14.07 8.64 1.87
N ASN A 70 -13.38 7.67 2.49
CA ASN A 70 -12.69 7.86 3.78
C ASN A 70 -11.17 7.87 3.63
N VAL A 71 -10.70 8.39 2.49
CA VAL A 71 -9.29 8.44 2.11
C VAL A 71 -8.93 9.81 1.55
N GLU A 72 -7.77 10.29 1.97
CA GLU A 72 -7.07 11.41 1.36
C GLU A 72 -5.75 10.95 0.76
N LEU A 73 -5.34 11.60 -0.34
CA LEU A 73 -4.11 11.30 -1.04
C LEU A 73 -3.02 12.29 -0.62
N GLY A 74 -1.91 11.77 -0.10
CA GLY A 74 -0.69 12.54 0.12
C GLY A 74 0.22 12.50 -1.10
N THR A 75 1.52 12.70 -0.88
CA THR A 75 2.54 12.67 -1.94
C THR A 75 2.55 11.31 -2.64
N PHE A 76 2.67 11.33 -3.97
CA PHE A 76 2.79 10.15 -4.81
C PHE A 76 3.83 10.36 -5.90
N ILE A 77 4.61 9.32 -6.19
CA ILE A 77 5.59 9.31 -7.27
C ILE A 77 5.67 7.93 -7.93
N VAL A 78 5.77 7.95 -9.25
CA VAL A 78 6.07 6.79 -10.08
C VAL A 78 7.57 6.77 -10.34
N MET A 79 8.19 5.63 -10.04
CA MET A 79 9.59 5.31 -10.36
C MET A 79 9.59 4.17 -11.38
N PRO A 80 10.71 3.92 -12.10
CA PRO A 80 10.71 2.94 -13.19
C PRO A 80 10.15 1.55 -12.87
N ASN A 81 10.37 1.05 -11.65
CA ASN A 81 9.99 -0.30 -11.23
C ASN A 81 9.18 -0.35 -9.92
N HIS A 82 8.76 0.79 -9.39
CA HIS A 82 7.91 0.83 -8.21
C HIS A 82 7.18 2.16 -8.14
N VAL A 83 6.15 2.21 -7.31
CA VAL A 83 5.48 3.47 -6.95
C VAL A 83 5.55 3.66 -5.46
N HIS A 84 5.63 4.92 -5.05
CA HIS A 84 5.53 5.34 -3.66
C HIS A 84 4.35 6.26 -3.50
N GLY A 85 3.60 6.10 -2.43
CA GLY A 85 2.50 6.99 -2.14
C GLY A 85 2.14 7.03 -0.67
N ILE A 86 1.52 8.13 -0.26
CA ILE A 86 0.94 8.29 1.07
C ILE A 86 -0.57 8.26 0.93
N LEU A 87 -1.22 7.37 1.68
CA LEU A 87 -2.67 7.28 1.82
C LEU A 87 -3.03 7.62 3.25
N VAL A 88 -3.90 8.62 3.43
CA VAL A 88 -4.39 9.01 4.76
C VAL A 88 -5.78 8.47 4.93
N LEU A 89 -5.96 7.59 5.92
CA LEU A 89 -7.27 7.12 6.32
C LEU A 89 -7.86 8.16 7.28
N ASN A 90 -9.09 8.61 7.03
CA ASN A 90 -9.76 9.60 7.87
C ASN A 90 -10.50 8.97 9.07
N GLY A 91 -10.57 7.64 9.12
CA GLY A 91 -11.37 6.90 10.09
C GLY A 91 -12.87 6.95 9.75
N ASN A 92 -13.62 5.93 10.19
CA ASN A 92 -15.07 5.94 10.07
C ASN A 92 -15.64 6.81 11.20
N ASN A 93 -16.26 7.95 10.88
CA ASN A 93 -17.04 8.73 11.85
C ASN A 93 -18.32 8.00 12.31
N ASN A 94 -18.68 6.89 11.65
CA ASN A 94 -19.79 6.02 12.03
C ASN A 94 -19.24 4.83 12.82
N ASN A 95 -19.04 5.07 14.12
CA ASN A 95 -18.64 4.07 15.10
C ASN A 95 -19.79 3.05 15.32
N THR A 96 -20.03 2.14 14.37
CA THR A 96 -20.90 0.96 14.58
C THR A 96 -20.45 -0.30 13.85
N ASP A 97 -19.37 -0.30 13.06
CA ASP A 97 -18.95 -1.53 12.38
C ASP A 97 -17.66 -2.12 12.96
N THR A 98 -17.86 -3.03 13.90
CA THR A 98 -16.86 -3.93 14.51
C THR A 98 -16.36 -5.01 13.55
N THR A 99 -16.42 -4.81 12.22
CA THR A 99 -15.86 -5.76 11.27
C THR A 99 -14.34 -5.77 11.41
N VAL A 100 -13.84 -6.84 12.03
CA VAL A 100 -12.42 -7.19 12.03
C VAL A 100 -11.98 -7.29 10.58
N VAL A 101 -11.12 -6.36 10.15
CA VAL A 101 -10.51 -6.44 8.82
C VAL A 101 -9.52 -7.60 8.84
N GLU A 102 -9.97 -8.76 8.37
CA GLU A 102 -9.12 -9.93 8.21
C GLU A 102 -8.18 -9.77 7.01
N THR A 103 -7.08 -10.52 7.04
CA THR A 103 -6.15 -10.55 5.91
C THR A 103 -6.84 -11.32 4.78
N THR A 104 -7.34 -10.61 3.75
CA THR A 104 -7.84 -11.28 2.55
C THR A 104 -6.69 -12.06 1.90
N HIS A 105 -6.96 -13.31 1.54
CA HIS A 105 -6.03 -14.35 1.05
C HIS A 105 -5.02 -13.93 -0.04
N ALA A 106 -5.20 -12.78 -0.69
CA ALA A 106 -4.38 -12.31 -1.80
C ALA A 106 -3.09 -11.57 -1.41
N LEU A 107 -2.94 -11.12 -0.15
CA LEU A 107 -1.80 -10.27 0.28
C LEU A 107 -1.16 -10.70 1.62
N SER A 108 -1.24 -11.98 1.97
CA SER A 108 -0.34 -12.52 3.00
C SER A 108 1.03 -12.79 2.36
N LEU A 109 1.98 -11.88 2.60
CA LEU A 109 3.41 -12.17 2.48
C LEU A 109 3.82 -13.24 3.51
#